data_AF-A0A351BZQ4-F1
#
_entry.id   AF-A0A351BZQ4-F1
#
_cell.length_a   1.000
_cell.length_b   1.000
_cell.length_c   1.000
_cell.angle_alpha   90.00
_cell.angle_beta   90.00
_cell.angle_gamma   90.00
#
_symmetry.space_group_name_H-M   'P 1'
#
loop_
_entity.id
_entity.type
_entity.pdbx_description
1 polymer ?
#
loop_
_entity_poly.entity_id
_entity_poly.type
_entity_poly.pdbx_seq_one_letter_code
_entity_poly.pdbx_strand_id
1 'polypeptide(L)'
;MEKISRFLFELQQEHTEDYEYAGKLLEEFLNVENNLIEKINSGDKIDPDDLKYRNKLNKLVSEIPPYVIGVYDINDQIKKKEDQE
;
A
#
# COMPACT_ATOMS: atom_id res chain seq x y z
N MET A 1 -24.35 -9.90 -8.44
CA MET A 1 -23.19 -9.16 -7.88
C MET A 1 -23.61 -8.50 -6.56
N GLU A 2 -23.95 -9.25 -5.50
CA GLU A 2 -24.73 -8.63 -4.40
C GLU A 2 -24.34 -9.04 -2.96
N LYS A 3 -23.30 -9.84 -2.75
CA LYS A 3 -22.82 -10.15 -1.38
C LYS A 3 -21.38 -9.72 -1.13
N ILE A 4 -20.48 -10.02 -2.05
CA ILE A 4 -19.06 -9.60 -1.96
C ILE A 4 -18.96 -8.07 -1.99
N SER A 5 -19.66 -7.41 -2.92
CA SER A 5 -19.64 -5.94 -3.02
C SER A 5 -20.22 -5.23 -1.80
N ARG A 6 -21.21 -5.83 -1.12
CA ARG A 6 -21.84 -5.26 0.08
C ARG A 6 -20.95 -5.44 1.32
N PHE A 7 -20.34 -6.61 1.46
CA PHE A 7 -19.36 -6.88 2.51
C PHE A 7 -18.11 -5.99 2.39
N LEU A 8 -17.60 -5.78 1.17
CA LEU A 8 -16.47 -4.87 0.94
C LEU A 8 -16.84 -3.41 1.24
N PHE A 9 -18.07 -2.99 0.94
CA PHE A 9 -18.58 -1.65 1.24
C PHE A 9 -18.83 -1.42 2.74
N GLU A 10 -19.34 -2.43 3.46
CA GLU A 10 -19.54 -2.37 4.92
C GLU A 10 -18.20 -2.32 5.66
N LEU A 11 -17.23 -3.14 5.23
CA LEU A 11 -15.84 -3.07 5.71
C LEU A 11 -15.25 -1.66 5.49
N GLN A 12 -15.44 -1.07 4.31
CA GLN A 12 -14.91 0.24 3.95
C GLN A 12 -15.37 1.38 4.89
N GLN A 13 -16.60 1.34 5.40
CA GLN A 13 -17.11 2.40 6.28
C GLN A 13 -16.67 2.26 7.74
N GLU A 14 -16.39 1.05 8.21
CA GLU A 14 -16.05 0.79 9.61
C GLU A 14 -14.54 1.03 9.89
N HIS A 15 -13.70 1.03 8.85
CA HIS A 15 -12.25 1.02 8.98
C HIS A 15 -11.52 2.00 8.04
N THR A 16 -12.17 3.08 7.60
CA THR A 16 -11.61 4.05 6.62
C THR A 16 -10.23 4.56 7.00
N GLU A 17 -10.00 4.82 8.30
CA GLU A 17 -8.69 5.26 8.83
C GLU A 17 -7.63 4.15 8.75
N ASP A 18 -8.01 2.89 9.02
CA ASP A 18 -7.11 1.74 8.93
C ASP A 18 -6.73 1.43 7.47
N TYR A 19 -7.65 1.62 6.51
CA TYR A 19 -7.37 1.45 5.09
C TYR A 19 -6.46 2.54 4.52
N GLU A 20 -6.70 3.79 4.89
CA GLU A 20 -5.85 4.90 4.42
C GLU A 20 -4.43 4.78 4.99
N TYR A 21 -4.30 4.38 6.26
CA TYR A 21 -3.01 4.09 6.86
C TYR A 21 -2.29 2.92 6.17
N ALA A 22 -2.98 1.81 5.93
CA ALA A 22 -2.41 0.65 5.25
C ALA A 22 -1.99 0.98 3.80
N GLY A 23 -2.78 1.80 3.11
CA GLY A 23 -2.47 2.30 1.77
C GLY A 23 -1.19 3.13 1.73
N LYS A 24 -1.07 4.12 2.62
CA LYS A 24 0.15 4.95 2.73
C LYS A 24 1.37 4.12 3.09
N LEU A 25 1.23 3.14 3.99
CA LEU A 25 2.32 2.26 4.37
C LEU A 25 2.80 1.40 3.18
N LEU A 26 1.86 0.90 2.36
CA LEU A 26 2.18 0.13 1.17
C LEU A 26 2.88 0.98 0.11
N GLU A 27 2.38 2.19 -0.14
CA GLU A 27 3.00 3.16 -1.07
C GLU A 27 4.44 3.49 -0.64
N GLU A 28 4.64 3.74 0.65
CA GLU A 28 5.96 4.02 1.19
C GLU A 28 6.91 2.82 1.04
N PHE A 29 6.44 1.60 1.30
CA PHE A 29 7.23 0.38 1.08
C PHE A 29 7.63 0.21 -0.39
N LEU A 30 6.70 0.42 -1.33
CA LEU A 30 6.98 0.34 -2.76
C LEU A 30 7.99 1.39 -3.21
N ASN A 31 7.90 2.61 -2.67
CA ASN A 31 8.87 3.67 -2.96
C ASN A 31 10.28 3.31 -2.46
N VAL A 32 10.39 2.72 -1.27
CA VAL A 32 11.68 2.25 -0.73
C VAL A 32 12.26 1.12 -1.59
N GLU A 33 11.44 0.14 -2.00
CA GLU A 33 11.89 -0.94 -2.90
C GLU A 33 12.36 -0.40 -4.25
N ASN A 34 11.61 0.53 -4.86
CA ASN A 34 11.99 1.17 -6.12
C ASN A 34 13.31 1.93 -6.01
N ASN A 35 13.49 2.73 -4.96
CA ASN A 35 14.74 3.45 -4.71
C ASN A 35 15.94 2.50 -4.54
N LEU A 36 15.74 1.37 -3.85
CA LEU A 36 16.79 0.35 -3.70
C LEU A 36 17.14 -0.30 -5.05
N ILE A 37 16.14 -0.62 -5.87
CA ILE A 37 16.34 -1.15 -7.22
C ILE A 37 17.10 -0.14 -8.09
N GLU A 38 16.75 1.14 -8.03
CA GLU A 38 17.46 2.20 -8.75
C GLU A 38 18.93 2.28 -8.32
N LYS A 39 19.22 2.26 -7.01
CA LYS A 39 20.60 2.24 -6.50
C LYS A 39 21.37 1.01 -6.96
N ILE A 40 20.74 -0.16 -7.00
CA ILE A 40 21.37 -1.39 -7.53
C ILE A 40 21.70 -1.22 -9.01
N ASN A 41 20.77 -0.68 -9.79
CA ASN A 41 20.93 -0.50 -11.23
C ASN A 41 21.98 0.57 -11.58
N SER A 42 22.11 1.62 -10.76
CA SER A 42 23.15 2.64 -10.92
C SER A 42 24.52 2.19 -10.41
N GLY A 43 24.59 1.08 -9.66
CA GLY A 43 25.80 0.65 -8.97
C GLY A 43 26.14 1.49 -7.73
N ASP A 44 25.18 2.29 -7.25
CA ASP A 44 25.33 3.06 -6.03
C ASP A 44 25.42 2.16 -4.80
N LYS A 45 26.12 2.66 -3.77
CA LYS A 45 26.17 1.97 -2.48
C LYS A 45 24.82 2.05 -1.79
N ILE A 46 24.33 0.90 -1.35
CA ILE A 46 23.14 0.80 -0.50
C ILE A 46 23.56 1.08 0.94
N ASP A 47 22.87 2.00 1.61
CA ASP A 47 23.12 2.30 3.01
C ASP A 47 22.50 1.21 3.91
N PRO A 48 23.21 0.71 4.94
CA PRO A 48 22.62 -0.18 5.93
C PRO A 48 21.33 0.36 6.59
N ASP A 49 21.19 1.68 6.72
CA ASP A 49 19.98 2.28 7.29
C ASP A 49 18.78 2.21 6.33
N ASP A 50 18.99 2.26 5.01
CA ASP A 50 17.95 1.99 4.02
C ASP A 50 17.40 0.56 4.17
N LEU A 51 18.30 -0.41 4.40
CA LEU A 51 17.93 -1.81 4.61
C LEU A 51 17.19 -2.03 5.93
N LYS A 52 17.59 -1.34 7.00
CA LYS A 52 16.85 -1.37 8.28
C LYS A 52 15.46 -0.77 8.11
N TYR A 53 15.36 0.35 7.39
CA TYR A 53 14.09 1.01 7.14
C TYR A 53 13.16 0.12 6.32
N ARG A 54 13.66 -0.43 5.22
CA ARG A 54 12.98 -1.42 4.38
C ARG A 54 12.48 -2.61 5.19
N ASN A 55 13.29 -3.16 6.08
CA ASN A 55 12.88 -4.29 6.92
C ASN A 55 11.80 -3.93 7.94
N LYS A 56 11.83 -2.72 8.49
CA LYS A 56 10.77 -2.22 9.38
C LYS A 56 9.44 -2.11 8.62
N LEU A 57 9.45 -1.50 7.44
CA LEU A 57 8.27 -1.40 6.58
C LEU A 57 7.76 -2.77 6.13
N ASN A 58 8.65 -3.68 5.72
CA ASN A 58 8.27 -5.04 5.33
C ASN A 58 7.56 -5.79 6.46
N LYS A 59 8.01 -5.61 7.72
CA LYS A 59 7.32 -6.19 8.88
C LYS A 59 5.91 -5.63 9.02
N LEU A 60 5.76 -4.30 8.97
CA LEU A 60 4.46 -3.65 9.12
C LEU A 60 3.50 -4.01 7.96
N VAL A 61 4.00 -4.07 6.72
CA VAL A 61 3.21 -4.50 5.55
C VAL A 61 2.81 -5.98 5.64
N SER A 62 3.66 -6.84 6.20
CA SER A 62 3.32 -8.26 6.40
C SER A 62 2.20 -8.49 7.42
N GLU A 63 1.94 -7.50 8.29
CA GLU A 63 0.83 -7.51 9.24
C GLU A 63 -0.47 -6.98 8.61
N ILE A 64 -0.41 -6.37 7.42
CA ILE A 64 -1.60 -5.93 6.68
C ILE A 64 -2.33 -7.17 6.13
N PRO A 65 -3.61 -7.36 6.46
CA PRO A 65 -4.40 -8.44 5.87
C PRO A 65 -4.53 -8.30 4.34
N PRO A 66 -4.44 -9.40 3.55
CA PRO A 66 -4.45 -9.32 2.08
C PRO A 66 -5.68 -8.61 1.47
N TYR A 67 -6.83 -8.67 2.15
CA TYR A 67 -8.06 -8.02 1.68
C TYR A 67 -7.98 -6.49 1.75
N VAL A 68 -7.14 -5.93 2.64
CA VAL A 68 -6.93 -4.47 2.77
C VAL A 68 -6.21 -3.92 1.53
N ILE A 69 -5.27 -4.68 0.98
CA ILE A 69 -4.56 -4.34 -0.26
C ILE A 69 -5.54 -4.30 -1.44
N GLY A 70 -6.45 -5.28 -1.53
CA GLY A 70 -7.50 -5.31 -2.55
C GLY A 70 -8.50 -4.17 -2.43
N VAL A 71 -8.83 -3.73 -1.21
CA VAL A 71 -9.71 -2.57 -0.97
C VAL A 71 -9.03 -1.26 -1.37
N TYR A 72 -7.73 -1.10 -1.09
CA TYR A 72 -6.98 0.09 -1.52
C TYR A 72 -6.94 0.26 -3.05
N ASP A 73 -6.65 -0.82 -3.78
CA ASP A 73 -6.60 -0.79 -5.25
C ASP A 73 -7.96 -0.43 -5.88
N ILE A 74 -9.06 -0.89 -5.28
CA ILE A 74 -10.42 -0.52 -5.71
C ILE A 74 -10.71 0.96 -5.40
N ASN A 75 -10.33 1.45 -4.21
CA ASN A 75 -10.58 2.84 -3.80
C ASN A 75 -9.80 3.85 -4.64
N ASP A 76 -8.53 3.58 -4.95
CA ASP A 76 -7.73 4.45 -5.82
C ASP A 76 -8.32 4.53 -7.25
N GLN A 77 -8.82 3.41 -7.77
CA GLN A 77 -9.51 3.39 -9.07
C GLN A 77 -10.85 4.13 -9.07
N ILE A 78 -11.60 4.13 -7.96
CA ILE A 78 -12.84 4.91 -7.82
C ILE A 78 -12.50 6.41 -7.79
N LYS A 79 -11.54 6.81 -6.93
CA LYS A 79 -11.16 8.21 -6.76
C LYS A 79 -10.65 8.85 -8.06
N LYS A 80 -9.80 8.12 -8.82
CA LYS A 80 -9.31 8.57 -10.13
C LYS A 80 -10.41 8.79 -11.17
N LYS A 81 -11.56 8.13 -11.03
CA LYS A 81 -12.72 8.35 -11.91
C LYS A 81 -13.52 9.57 -11.51
N GLU A 82 -13.67 9.83 -10.21
CA GLU A 82 -14.37 11.01 -9.70
C GLU A 82 -13.62 12.32 -10.03
N ASP A 83 -12.28 12.31 -10.01
CA ASP A 83 -11.46 13.49 -10.37
C ASP A 83 -11.48 13.83 -11.90
N GLN A 84 -12.12 13.00 -12.74
CA GLN A 84 -12.22 13.21 -14.20
C GLN A 84 -13.60 13.72 -14.68
N GLU A 85 -14.60 13.82 -13.80
CA GLU A 85 -15.91 14.45 -14.05
C GLU A 85 -15.96 15.89 -13.54
#